data_AF-X0U5C9-F1
#
_entry.id   AF-X0U5C9-F1
#
_cell.length_a   1.000
_cell.length_b   1.000
_cell.length_c   1.000
_cell.angle_alpha   90.00
_cell.angle_beta   90.00
_cell.angle_gamma   90.00
#
_symmetry.space_group_name_H-M   'P 1'
#
loop_
_entity.id
_entity.type
_entity.pdbx_description
1 polymer ?
#
loop_
_entity_poly.entity_id
_entity_poly.type
_entity_poly.pdbx_seq_one_letter_code
_entity_poly.pdbx_strand_id
1 'polypeptide(L)'
;ANKKAIAVLDRSLSFGAQVNPLYLEVIAALSTQGCAPKLVNYVYGLGGRDTVPAQICEIYQELIRIDSEGITGSILRYVAVRD
;
A
#
# COMPACT_ATOMS: atom_id res chain seq x y z
N ALA A 1 15.20 -14.48 1.66
CA ALA A 1 14.29 -13.35 1.90
C ALA A 1 12.98 -13.63 1.18
N ASN A 2 11.85 -13.74 1.89
CA ASN A 2 10.55 -14.04 1.29
C ASN A 2 9.50 -13.13 1.93
N LYS A 3 9.37 -11.89 1.43
CA LYS A 3 8.32 -10.98 1.89
C LYS A 3 7.04 -11.41 1.20
N LYS A 4 6.04 -11.83 1.97
CA LYS A 4 4.84 -12.44 1.41
C LYS A 4 3.77 -11.41 1.02
N ALA A 5 3.70 -10.29 1.75
CA ALA A 5 2.90 -9.12 1.42
C ALA A 5 3.65 -7.81 1.73
N ILE A 6 3.40 -6.75 0.96
CA ILE A 6 4.03 -5.43 1.07
C ILE A 6 2.95 -4.35 0.97
N ALA A 7 2.97 -3.41 1.93
CA ALA A 7 2.22 -2.17 1.85
C ALA A 7 3.14 -1.03 1.41
N VAL A 8 2.73 -0.27 0.41
CA VAL A 8 3.40 0.98 0.03
C VAL A 8 2.51 2.15 0.40
N LEU A 9 3.04 3.08 1.19
CA LEU A 9 2.30 4.23 1.70
C LEU A 9 2.69 5.48 0.91
N ASP A 10 1.77 5.99 0.10
CA ASP A 10 1.95 7.25 -0.64
C ASP A 10 1.31 8.40 0.14
N ARG A 11 2.10 9.43 0.45
CA ARG A 11 1.59 10.69 1.04
C ARG A 11 1.09 11.64 -0.05
N SER A 12 0.51 11.09 -1.11
CA SER A 12 0.06 11.79 -2.30
C SER A 12 -1.04 10.96 -2.98
N LEU A 13 -1.83 11.63 -3.83
CA LEU A 13 -2.78 10.99 -4.71
C LEU A 13 -2.53 11.51 -6.14
N SER A 14 -2.15 10.62 -7.04
CA SER A 14 -1.96 10.93 -8.45
C SER A 14 -3.25 10.70 -9.23
N PHE A 15 -3.94 11.78 -9.56
CA PHE A 15 -5.10 11.73 -10.45
C PHE A 15 -4.66 11.42 -11.89
N GLY A 16 -5.31 10.45 -12.53
CA GLY A 16 -5.02 10.06 -13.91
C GLY A 16 -3.91 9.01 -14.09
N ALA A 17 -3.22 8.62 -13.01
CA ALA A 17 -2.33 7.47 -13.02
C ALA A 17 -3.07 6.20 -12.54
N GLN A 18 -2.65 5.03 -13.01
CA GLN A 18 -3.24 3.75 -12.57
C GLN A 18 -3.00 3.50 -11.06
N VAL A 19 -1.87 3.98 -10.54
CA VAL A 19 -1.41 3.83 -9.15
C VAL A 19 -0.52 5.02 -8.79
N ASN A 20 -0.23 5.21 -7.49
CA ASN A 20 0.59 6.31 -7.02
C ASN A 20 2.09 6.10 -7.30
N PRO A 21 2.90 7.19 -7.32
CA PRO A 21 4.27 7.16 -7.83
C PRO A 21 5.18 6.21 -7.05
N LEU A 22 5.13 6.21 -5.71
CA LEU A 22 5.99 5.34 -4.92
C LEU A 22 5.62 3.87 -5.13
N TYR A 23 4.33 3.56 -5.19
CA TYR A 23 3.86 2.22 -5.49
C TYR A 23 4.32 1.74 -6.88
N LEU A 24 4.29 2.61 -7.89
CA LEU A 24 4.75 2.29 -9.23
C LEU A 24 6.25 1.96 -9.26
N GLU A 25 7.07 2.77 -8.58
CA GLU A 25 8.52 2.54 -8.49
C GLU A 25 8.85 1.23 -7.78
N VAL A 26 8.13 0.91 -6.70
CA VAL A 26 8.30 -0.35 -5.96
C VAL A 26 7.91 -1.56 -6.83
N ILE A 27 6.80 -1.50 -7.57
CA ILE A 27 6.44 -2.55 -8.54
C ILE A 27 7.52 -2.73 -9.59
N ALA A 28 7.98 -1.63 -10.19
CA ALA A 28 8.99 -1.69 -11.25
C ALA A 28 10.27 -2.34 -10.73
N ALA A 29 10.77 -1.90 -9.57
CA ALA A 29 11.95 -2.48 -8.93
C ALA A 29 11.80 -3.98 -8.65
N LEU A 30 10.68 -4.39 -8.03
CA LEU A 30 10.45 -5.81 -7.70
C LEU A 30 10.31 -6.67 -8.95
N SER A 31 9.62 -6.16 -9.98
CA SER A 31 9.43 -6.86 -11.25
C SER A 31 10.76 -7.09 -11.97
N THR A 32 11.68 -6.11 -11.96
CA THR A 32 13.02 -6.28 -12.55
C THR A 32 13.86 -7.35 -11.85
N GLN A 33 13.56 -7.66 -10.59
CA GLN A 33 14.20 -8.71 -9.80
C GLN A 33 13.44 -10.04 -9.84
N GLY A 34 12.41 -10.17 -10.69
CA GLY A 34 11.56 -11.38 -10.76
C GLY A 34 10.75 -11.65 -9.48
N CYS A 35 10.59 -10.65 -8.62
CA CYS A 35 9.84 -10.76 -7.37
C CYS A 35 8.40 -10.30 -7.58
N ALA A 36 7.44 -11.16 -7.27
CA ALA A 36 6.01 -10.84 -7.36
C ALA A 36 5.27 -11.06 -6.01
N PRO A 37 5.61 -10.32 -4.95
CA PRO A 37 4.86 -10.42 -3.70
C PRO A 37 3.47 -9.78 -3.83
N LYS A 38 2.60 -10.01 -2.84
CA LYS A 38 1.31 -9.31 -2.77
C LYS A 38 1.55 -7.86 -2.41
N LEU A 39 1.21 -6.92 -3.29
CA LEU A 39 1.39 -5.48 -3.08
C LEU A 39 0.06 -4.77 -2.93
N VAL A 40 0.01 -3.81 -2.02
CA VAL A 40 -1.12 -2.90 -1.83
C VAL A 40 -0.63 -1.47 -1.57
N ASN A 41 -1.42 -0.49 -2.00
CA ASN A 41 -1.11 0.93 -1.90
C ASN A 41 -2.06 1.63 -0.93
N TYR A 42 -1.51 2.39 0.01
CA TYR A 42 -2.27 3.21 0.94
C TYR A 42 -1.94 4.67 0.74
N VAL A 43 -2.97 5.47 0.47
CA VAL A 43 -2.88 6.92 0.44
C VAL A 43 -3.17 7.46 1.83
N TYR A 44 -2.23 8.19 2.40
CA TYR A 44 -2.31 8.67 3.77
C TYR A 44 -1.93 10.15 3.90
N GLY A 45 -2.31 10.76 5.02
CA GLY A 45 -1.91 12.15 5.33
C GLY A 45 -2.47 13.21 4.38
N LEU A 46 -3.50 12.89 3.58
CA LEU A 46 -4.14 13.85 2.69
C LEU A 46 -4.67 15.05 3.47
N GLY A 47 -4.37 16.25 2.96
CA GLY A 47 -4.74 17.51 3.61
C GLY A 47 -3.89 17.86 4.82
N GLY A 48 -2.69 17.29 4.96
CA GLY A 48 -1.78 17.58 6.08
C GLY A 48 -2.16 16.86 7.37
N ARG A 49 -3.01 15.82 7.29
CA ARG A 49 -3.40 15.03 8.46
C ARG A 49 -2.24 14.27 9.08
N ASP A 50 -2.33 14.08 10.39
CA ASP A 50 -1.39 13.26 11.15
C ASP A 50 -1.60 11.78 10.85
N THR A 51 -0.48 11.06 10.81
CA THR A 51 -0.47 9.61 10.76
C THR A 51 -0.23 9.07 12.16
N VAL A 52 -1.23 8.42 12.75
CA VAL A 52 -1.12 7.90 14.11
C VAL A 52 -0.70 6.43 14.13
N PRO A 53 0.00 5.95 15.17
CA PRO A 53 0.45 4.57 15.25
C PRO A 53 -0.66 3.53 15.03
N ALA A 54 -1.89 3.81 15.50
CA ALA A 54 -3.04 2.92 15.31
C ALA A 54 -3.33 2.63 13.82
N GLN A 55 -3.22 3.63 12.94
CA GLN A 55 -3.42 3.46 11.50
C GLN A 55 -2.34 2.56 10.89
N ILE A 56 -1.09 2.68 11.37
CA ILE A 56 0.01 1.80 10.92
C ILE A 56 -0.24 0.37 11.40
N CYS A 57 -0.72 0.18 12.63
CA CYS A 57 -1.10 -1.13 13.15
C CYS A 57 -2.22 -1.78 12.33
N GLU A 58 -3.25 -1.03 11.94
CA GLU A 58 -4.34 -1.51 11.07
C GLU A 58 -3.82 -1.99 9.71
N ILE A 59 -2.95 -1.21 9.06
CA ILE A 59 -2.31 -1.57 7.79
C ILE A 59 -1.53 -2.88 7.95
N TYR A 60 -0.78 -3.04 9.04
CA TYR A 60 -0.03 -4.27 9.30
C TYR A 60 -0.94 -5.48 9.53
N GLN A 61 -2.03 -5.32 10.29
CA GLN A 61 -3.02 -6.40 10.46
C GLN A 61 -3.63 -6.81 9.13
N GLU A 62 -3.86 -5.84 8.23
CA GLU A 62 -4.35 -6.13 6.89
C GLU A 62 -3.31 -6.87 6.04
N LEU A 63 -2.02 -6.52 6.12
CA LEU A 63 -0.96 -7.28 5.46
C LEU A 63 -0.89 -8.73 5.93
N ILE A 64 -1.12 -9.00 7.22
CA ILE A 64 -1.19 -10.35 7.75
C ILE A 64 -2.35 -11.13 7.11
N ARG A 65 -3.52 -10.49 6.97
CA ARG A 65 -4.68 -11.11 6.29
C ARG A 65 -4.39 -11.41 4.83
N ILE A 66 -3.83 -10.44 4.10
CA ILE A 66 -3.45 -10.59 2.68
C ILE A 66 -2.46 -11.74 2.50
N ASP A 67 -1.48 -11.86 3.40
CA ASP A 67 -0.56 -12.99 3.40
C ASP A 67 -1.29 -14.33 3.60
N SER A 68 -2.15 -14.42 4.62
CA SER A 68 -2.85 -15.66 4.94
C SER A 68 -3.86 -16.10 3.89
N GLU A 69 -4.56 -15.14 3.26
CA GLU A 69 -5.63 -15.40 2.30
C GLU A 69 -5.12 -15.43 0.84
N GLY A 70 -3.98 -14.80 0.57
CA GLY A 70 -3.44 -14.64 -0.78
C GLY A 70 -4.23 -13.65 -1.65
N ILE A 71 -5.20 -12.94 -1.09
CA ILE A 71 -6.10 -12.02 -1.78
C ILE A 71 -5.77 -10.58 -1.38
N THR A 72 -5.56 -9.70 -2.36
CA THR A 72 -5.25 -8.28 -2.13
C THR A 72 -6.48 -7.38 -2.12
N GLY A 73 -7.64 -7.82 -2.62
CA GLY A 73 -8.80 -6.93 -2.78
C GLY A 73 -8.45 -5.67 -3.58
N SER A 74 -8.94 -4.49 -3.13
CA SER A 74 -8.57 -3.21 -3.74
C SER A 74 -7.08 -2.91 -3.54
N ILE A 75 -6.37 -2.60 -4.63
CA ILE A 75 -4.96 -2.21 -4.59
C ILE A 75 -4.80 -0.80 -4.01
N LEU A 76 -5.66 0.14 -4.39
CA LEU A 76 -5.62 1.51 -3.88
C LEU A 76 -6.59 1.66 -2.70
N ARG A 77 -6.06 2.13 -1.57
CA ARG A 77 -6.80 2.28 -0.32
C ARG A 77 -6.50 3.64 0.30
N TYR A 78 -7.42 4.14 1.10
CA TYR A 78 -7.29 5.42 1.76
C TYR A 78 -7.23 5.23 3.27
N VAL A 79 -6.33 5.97 3.92
CA VAL A 79 -6.17 5.97 5.37
C VAL A 79 -6.70 7.27 5.93
N ALA A 80 -7.72 7.17 6.79
CA ALA A 80 -8.30 8.28 7.52
C ALA A 80 -8.72 9.47 6.63
N VAL A 81 -9.32 9.19 5.46
CA VAL A 81 -9.99 10.20 4.63
C VAL A 81 -11.41 10.49 5.14
N ARG A 82 -11.99 11.63 4.76
CA ARG A 82 -13.41 11.91 5.04
C ARG A 82 -14.25 11.26 3.93
N ASP A 83 -15.48 10.88 4.26
CA ASP A 83 -16.52 10.54 3.28
C ASP A 83 -16.83 11.72 2.34
#